data_AF-N9L282-F1
#
_entry.id   AF-N9L282-F1
#
_cell.length_a   1.000
_cell.length_b   1.000
_cell.length_c   1.000
_cell.angle_alpha   90.00
_cell.angle_beta   90.00
_cell.angle_gamma   90.00
#
_symmetry.space_group_name_H-M   'P 1'
#
loop_
_entity.id
_entity.type
_entity.pdbx_description
1 polymer ?
#
loop_
_entity_poly.entity_id
_entity_poly.type
_entity_poly.pdbx_seq_one_letter_code
_entity_poly.pdbx_strand_id
1 'polypeptide(L)'
;MMTEQQLIQHLQQHFDELIEQLQPIRPLPYGKPFQFFSESELNYLNQLLQGDLSHWLSFDFKNERGKIIDADQAGIEQIDLHRHGHWSIDAIHFDQLCAIHWISLYFSEELKPFIETYTQPSTSVKPKQKLALILTLLAVLGGIGSYLLQDAVGIVLSVAAFFLSMIWYGLLQLRQYFANKQPQQFERTFVISSYFALHLRDYAVERLYLDHPDSA
;
A
#
# COMPACT_ATOMS: atom_id res chain seq x y z
N MET A 1 -7.54 4.15 28.05
CA MET A 1 -6.86 3.84 26.78
C MET A 1 -7.19 2.41 26.44
N MET A 2 -7.69 2.17 25.23
CA MET A 2 -7.94 0.82 24.72
C MET A 2 -6.61 0.14 24.41
N THR A 3 -6.47 -1.15 24.70
CA THR A 3 -5.28 -1.91 24.33
C THR A 3 -5.36 -2.35 22.86
N GLU A 4 -4.22 -2.72 22.29
CA GLU A 4 -4.15 -3.23 20.92
C GLU A 4 -5.07 -4.45 20.71
N GLN A 5 -5.04 -5.41 21.63
CA GLN A 5 -5.90 -6.60 21.57
C GLN A 5 -7.38 -6.25 21.68
N GLN A 6 -7.74 -5.27 22.50
CA GLN A 6 -9.14 -4.81 22.60
C GLN A 6 -9.59 -4.21 21.27
N LEU A 7 -8.74 -3.41 20.61
CA LEU A 7 -9.07 -2.83 19.31
C LEU A 7 -9.22 -3.92 18.24
N ILE A 8 -8.34 -4.91 18.21
CA ILE A 8 -8.47 -6.06 17.29
C ILE A 8 -9.82 -6.78 17.50
N GLN A 9 -10.18 -7.09 18.75
CA GLN A 9 -11.45 -7.76 19.05
C GLN A 9 -12.66 -6.92 18.66
N HIS A 10 -12.59 -5.61 18.88
CA HIS A 10 -13.67 -4.68 18.54
C HIS A 10 -13.84 -4.57 17.01
N LEU A 11 -12.74 -4.54 16.26
CA LEU A 11 -12.76 -4.59 14.79
C LEU A 11 -13.38 -5.89 14.28
N GLN A 12 -13.00 -7.04 14.86
CA GLN A 12 -13.56 -8.34 14.50
C GLN A 12 -15.06 -8.41 14.77
N GLN A 13 -15.51 -7.92 15.93
CA GLN A 13 -16.94 -7.89 16.27
C GLN A 13 -17.74 -7.03 15.28
N HIS A 14 -17.27 -5.82 14.97
CA HIS A 14 -17.95 -4.98 13.99
C HIS A 14 -17.92 -5.56 12.58
N PHE A 15 -16.84 -6.24 12.23
CA PHE A 15 -16.79 -6.96 10.97
C PHE A 15 -17.84 -8.07 10.93
N ASP A 16 -17.97 -8.89 11.98
CA ASP A 16 -19.02 -9.91 12.07
C ASP A 16 -20.43 -9.32 12.01
N GLU A 17 -20.66 -8.14 12.57
CA GLU A 17 -21.94 -7.41 12.44
C GLU A 17 -22.20 -6.98 10.98
N LEU A 18 -21.17 -6.55 10.26
CA LEU A 18 -21.28 -6.17 8.85
C LEU A 18 -21.53 -7.39 7.94
N ILE A 19 -20.99 -8.55 8.32
CA ILE A 19 -21.16 -9.80 7.58
C ILE A 19 -22.18 -10.75 8.21
N GLU A 20 -23.03 -10.27 9.14
CA GLU A 20 -23.88 -11.12 10.00
C GLU A 20 -24.82 -12.03 9.18
N GLN A 21 -25.27 -11.53 8.03
CA GLN A 21 -26.20 -12.25 7.13
C GLN A 21 -25.48 -13.14 6.11
N LEU A 22 -24.16 -13.10 6.05
CA LEU A 22 -23.37 -13.72 5.00
C LEU A 22 -22.86 -15.08 5.43
N GLN A 23 -23.23 -16.11 4.67
CA GLN A 23 -22.69 -17.45 4.85
C GLN A 23 -21.23 -17.49 4.36
N PRO A 24 -20.38 -18.36 4.95
CA PRO A 24 -19.04 -18.59 4.43
C PRO A 24 -19.05 -18.92 2.93
N ILE A 25 -18.00 -18.53 2.22
CA ILE A 25 -17.95 -18.71 0.77
C ILE A 25 -17.89 -20.21 0.45
N ARG A 26 -18.78 -20.65 -0.44
CA ARG A 26 -18.81 -22.03 -0.90
C ARG A 26 -17.70 -22.27 -1.93
N PRO A 27 -17.09 -23.46 -1.96
CA PRO A 27 -16.03 -23.77 -2.93
C PRO A 27 -16.52 -23.55 -4.36
N LEU A 28 -15.77 -22.75 -5.12
CA LEU A 28 -15.98 -22.54 -6.56
C LEU A 28 -14.94 -23.33 -7.38
N PRO A 29 -15.20 -23.60 -8.67
CA PRO A 29 -14.27 -24.35 -9.51
C PRO A 29 -13.12 -23.45 -10.02
N TYR A 30 -12.05 -23.35 -9.21
CA TYR A 30 -10.82 -22.65 -9.57
C TYR A 30 -10.13 -23.23 -10.80
N GLY A 31 -9.50 -22.36 -11.61
CA GLY A 31 -8.78 -22.73 -12.84
C GLY A 31 -9.66 -23.32 -13.96
N LYS A 32 -10.97 -23.45 -13.73
CA LYS A 32 -11.93 -23.90 -14.73
C LYS A 32 -12.53 -22.68 -15.45
N PRO A 33 -12.62 -22.69 -16.80
CA PRO A 33 -13.27 -21.60 -17.51
C PRO A 33 -14.77 -21.48 -17.19
N PHE A 34 -15.28 -20.25 -17.08
CA PHE A 34 -16.68 -19.96 -16.72
C PHE A 34 -17.72 -20.62 -17.64
N GLN A 35 -17.40 -20.82 -18.91
CA GLN A 35 -18.27 -21.54 -19.86
C GLN A 35 -18.59 -22.98 -19.45
N PHE A 36 -17.80 -23.56 -18.53
CA PHE A 36 -18.03 -24.90 -17.99
C PHE A 36 -18.65 -24.89 -16.59
N PHE A 37 -19.00 -23.72 -16.07
CA PHE A 37 -19.74 -23.60 -14.81
C PHE A 37 -21.20 -23.97 -15.07
N SER A 38 -21.83 -24.58 -14.09
CA SER A 38 -23.28 -24.69 -14.02
C SER A 38 -23.90 -23.31 -13.82
N GLU A 39 -25.17 -23.17 -14.19
CA GLU A 39 -25.92 -21.93 -14.00
C GLU A 39 -25.97 -21.51 -12.52
N SER A 40 -26.06 -22.47 -11.60
CA SER A 40 -25.99 -22.20 -10.16
C SER A 40 -24.63 -21.65 -9.71
N GLU A 41 -23.53 -22.15 -10.28
CA GLU A 41 -22.18 -21.66 -9.97
C GLU A 41 -21.97 -20.25 -10.52
N LEU A 42 -22.45 -19.98 -11.75
CA LEU A 42 -22.40 -18.64 -12.34
C LEU A 42 -23.23 -17.64 -11.56
N ASN A 43 -24.46 -18.01 -11.17
CA ASN A 43 -25.32 -17.16 -10.36
C ASN A 43 -24.70 -16.86 -8.99
N TYR A 44 -24.06 -17.86 -8.37
CA TYR A 44 -23.38 -17.66 -7.11
C TYR A 44 -22.14 -16.76 -7.24
N LEU A 45 -21.30 -16.97 -8.25
CA LEU A 45 -20.17 -16.10 -8.55
C LEU A 45 -20.64 -14.65 -8.79
N ASN A 46 -21.73 -14.47 -9.54
CA ASN A 46 -22.28 -13.14 -9.79
C ASN A 46 -22.81 -12.48 -8.49
N GLN A 47 -23.41 -13.26 -7.58
CA GLN A 47 -23.79 -12.77 -6.25
C GLN A 47 -22.59 -12.34 -5.41
N LEU A 48 -21.46 -13.03 -5.51
CA LEU A 48 -20.24 -12.63 -4.79
C LEU A 48 -19.65 -11.34 -5.38
N LEU A 49 -19.68 -11.18 -6.70
CA LEU A 49 -19.18 -9.99 -7.40
C LEU A 49 -20.04 -8.74 -7.17
N GLN A 50 -21.37 -8.90 -7.00
CA GLN A 50 -22.30 -7.75 -6.94
C GLN A 50 -23.01 -7.60 -5.59
N GLY A 51 -22.84 -8.57 -4.68
CA GLY A 51 -23.54 -8.58 -3.40
C GLY A 51 -22.84 -7.74 -2.33
N ASP A 52 -23.39 -7.79 -1.11
CA ASP A 52 -22.91 -6.99 0.02
C ASP A 52 -21.46 -7.32 0.44
N LEU A 53 -20.97 -8.52 0.10
CA LEU A 53 -19.57 -8.92 0.31
C LEU A 53 -18.59 -8.36 -0.73
N SER A 54 -19.06 -7.86 -1.88
CA SER A 54 -18.20 -7.49 -2.99
C SER A 54 -17.13 -6.46 -2.61
N HIS A 55 -17.45 -5.54 -1.70
CA HIS A 55 -16.50 -4.54 -1.21
C HIS A 55 -15.40 -5.11 -0.30
N TRP A 56 -15.58 -6.31 0.22
CA TRP A 56 -14.63 -6.98 1.11
C TRP A 56 -13.82 -8.06 0.41
N LEU A 57 -14.14 -8.33 -0.85
CA LEU A 57 -13.55 -9.38 -1.64
C LEU A 57 -12.93 -8.79 -2.90
N SER A 58 -11.72 -9.20 -3.19
CA SER A 58 -11.08 -8.94 -4.46
C SER A 58 -10.92 -10.26 -5.21
N PHE A 59 -11.04 -10.17 -6.53
CA PHE A 59 -11.10 -11.32 -7.42
C PHE A 59 -9.98 -11.23 -8.45
N ASP A 60 -9.16 -12.27 -8.50
CA ASP A 60 -8.19 -12.46 -9.55
C ASP A 60 -8.74 -13.44 -10.58
N PHE A 61 -8.85 -12.96 -11.82
CA PHE A 61 -9.27 -13.78 -12.95
C PHE A 61 -8.12 -14.06 -13.89
N LYS A 62 -8.04 -15.30 -14.37
CA LYS A 62 -7.06 -15.71 -15.36
C LYS A 62 -7.73 -15.87 -16.72
N ASN A 63 -7.23 -15.12 -17.69
CA ASN A 63 -7.68 -15.25 -19.08
C ASN A 63 -7.02 -16.43 -19.80
N GLU A 64 -7.44 -16.69 -21.05
CA GLU A 64 -6.92 -17.77 -21.90
C GLU A 64 -5.40 -17.74 -22.12
N ARG A 65 -4.79 -16.56 -22.04
CA ARG A 65 -3.34 -16.35 -22.21
C ARG A 65 -2.57 -16.54 -20.90
N GLY A 66 -3.27 -16.90 -19.83
CA GLY A 66 -2.70 -17.06 -18.49
C GLY A 66 -2.38 -15.74 -17.79
N LYS A 67 -2.83 -14.59 -18.31
CA LYS A 67 -2.65 -13.29 -17.64
C LYS A 67 -3.68 -13.17 -16.53
N ILE A 68 -3.22 -12.79 -15.33
CA ILE A 68 -4.04 -12.43 -14.18
C ILE A 68 -4.59 -11.02 -14.38
N ILE A 69 -5.89 -10.87 -14.13
CA ILE A 69 -6.68 -9.66 -14.23
C ILE A 69 -7.35 -9.48 -12.88
N ASP A 70 -6.88 -8.48 -12.14
CA ASP A 70 -7.51 -7.99 -10.93
C ASP A 70 -8.85 -7.32 -11.30
N ALA A 71 -9.94 -7.83 -10.72
CA ALA A 71 -11.29 -7.38 -10.98
C ALA A 71 -11.55 -5.94 -10.52
N ASP A 72 -10.88 -5.48 -9.46
CA ASP A 72 -11.04 -4.13 -8.92
C ASP A 72 -10.41 -3.10 -9.87
N GLN A 73 -9.27 -3.44 -10.47
CA GLN A 73 -8.62 -2.61 -11.48
C GLN A 73 -9.37 -2.60 -12.82
N ALA A 74 -10.01 -3.71 -13.17
CA ALA A 74 -10.86 -3.80 -14.37
C ALA A 74 -12.24 -3.15 -14.17
N GLY A 75 -12.63 -2.88 -12.92
CA GLY A 75 -13.98 -2.51 -12.53
C GLY A 75 -14.88 -3.74 -12.57
N ILE A 76 -15.25 -4.26 -11.39
CA ILE A 76 -16.09 -5.46 -11.25
C ILE A 76 -17.37 -5.40 -12.11
N GLU A 77 -17.98 -4.22 -12.24
CA GLU A 77 -19.17 -3.97 -13.06
C GLU A 77 -18.98 -4.27 -14.57
N GLN A 78 -17.73 -4.31 -15.04
CA GLN A 78 -17.38 -4.58 -16.44
C GLN A 78 -17.20 -6.08 -16.72
N ILE A 79 -17.20 -6.91 -15.68
CA ILE A 79 -16.98 -8.36 -15.79
C ILE A 79 -18.31 -9.05 -16.11
N ASP A 80 -18.58 -9.16 -17.40
CA ASP A 80 -19.68 -9.99 -17.91
C ASP A 80 -19.21 -11.46 -17.99
N LEU A 81 -19.69 -12.32 -17.08
CA LEU A 81 -19.31 -13.73 -17.00
C LEU A 81 -19.64 -14.53 -18.27
N HIS A 82 -20.63 -14.10 -19.06
CA HIS A 82 -20.99 -14.75 -20.32
C HIS A 82 -20.03 -14.34 -21.44
N ARG A 83 -19.70 -13.05 -21.55
CA ARG A 83 -18.72 -12.56 -22.54
C ARG A 83 -17.30 -13.01 -22.24
N HIS A 84 -16.98 -13.18 -20.96
CA HIS A 84 -15.68 -13.66 -20.48
C HIS A 84 -15.69 -15.16 -20.20
N GLY A 85 -16.52 -15.95 -20.90
CA GLY A 85 -16.69 -17.39 -20.68
C GLY A 85 -15.38 -18.21 -20.67
N HIS A 86 -14.32 -17.71 -21.30
CA HIS A 86 -13.02 -18.36 -21.35
C HIS A 86 -12.09 -18.01 -20.16
N TRP A 87 -12.50 -17.08 -19.30
CA TRP A 87 -11.75 -16.74 -18.08
C TRP A 87 -12.07 -17.74 -16.98
N SER A 88 -11.18 -17.80 -15.99
CA SER A 88 -11.29 -18.68 -14.83
C SER A 88 -10.95 -17.92 -13.56
N ILE A 89 -11.43 -18.40 -12.42
CA ILE A 89 -11.05 -17.88 -11.11
C ILE A 89 -9.62 -18.36 -10.81
N ASP A 90 -8.74 -17.42 -10.51
CA ASP A 90 -7.38 -17.69 -10.03
C ASP A 90 -7.35 -17.64 -8.50
N ALA A 91 -7.86 -16.55 -7.91
CA ALA A 91 -7.97 -16.38 -6.46
C ALA A 91 -9.17 -15.50 -6.08
N ILE A 92 -9.72 -15.74 -4.89
CA ILE A 92 -10.67 -14.85 -4.20
C ILE A 92 -10.06 -14.51 -2.85
N HIS A 93 -9.73 -13.25 -2.66
CA HIS A 93 -9.01 -12.78 -1.47
C HIS A 93 -9.72 -11.63 -0.79
N PHE A 94 -9.35 -11.37 0.47
CA PHE A 94 -9.90 -10.26 1.23
C PHE A 94 -9.31 -8.93 0.74
N ASP A 95 -10.16 -7.93 0.47
CA ASP A 95 -9.71 -6.60 0.07
C ASP A 95 -9.13 -5.84 1.28
N GLN A 96 -7.81 -5.93 1.40
CA GLN A 96 -7.07 -5.26 2.46
C GLN A 96 -7.11 -3.74 2.31
N LEU A 97 -7.20 -3.19 1.09
CA LEU A 97 -7.30 -1.74 0.89
C LEU A 97 -8.64 -1.22 1.37
N CYS A 98 -9.74 -1.92 1.08
CA CYS A 98 -11.05 -1.58 1.64
C CYS A 98 -11.02 -1.61 3.17
N ALA A 99 -10.44 -2.66 3.77
CA ALA A 99 -10.30 -2.74 5.22
C ALA A 99 -9.47 -1.61 5.82
N ILE A 100 -8.36 -1.21 5.17
CA ILE A 100 -7.55 -0.07 5.60
C ILE A 100 -8.39 1.20 5.60
N HIS A 101 -9.13 1.47 4.53
CA HIS A 101 -9.99 2.65 4.43
C HIS A 101 -11.07 2.62 5.50
N TRP A 102 -11.79 1.51 5.64
CA TRP A 102 -12.81 1.33 6.65
C TRP A 102 -12.27 1.59 8.06
N ILE A 103 -11.16 0.97 8.44
CA ILE A 103 -10.50 1.16 9.74
C ILE A 103 -10.10 2.63 9.93
N SER A 104 -9.45 3.23 8.94
CA SER A 104 -8.95 4.61 9.04
C SER A 104 -10.06 5.67 9.18
N LEU A 105 -11.25 5.39 8.61
CA LEU A 105 -12.37 6.32 8.60
C LEU A 105 -13.33 6.09 9.79
N TYR A 106 -13.69 4.85 10.07
CA TYR A 106 -14.68 4.52 11.09
C TYR A 106 -14.09 4.43 12.51
N PHE A 107 -12.79 4.11 12.64
CA PHE A 107 -12.13 3.94 13.94
C PHE A 107 -11.06 5.01 14.19
N SER A 108 -11.20 6.19 13.57
CA SER A 108 -10.18 7.24 13.60
C SER A 108 -9.85 7.71 15.02
N GLU A 109 -10.83 7.73 15.92
CA GLU A 109 -10.64 8.14 17.32
C GLU A 109 -9.95 7.05 18.15
N GLU A 110 -10.30 5.79 17.92
CA GLU A 110 -9.69 4.62 18.55
C GLU A 110 -8.23 4.42 18.11
N LEU A 111 -7.91 4.77 16.87
CA LEU A 111 -6.55 4.68 16.31
C LEU A 111 -5.64 5.82 16.78
N LYS A 112 -6.20 6.98 17.12
CA LYS A 112 -5.46 8.18 17.55
C LYS A 112 -4.35 7.91 18.58
N PRO A 113 -4.57 7.18 19.69
CA PRO A 113 -3.51 6.89 20.65
C PRO A 113 -2.35 6.06 20.05
N PHE A 114 -2.63 5.17 19.10
CA PHE A 114 -1.61 4.37 18.41
C PHE A 114 -0.84 5.21 17.39
N ILE A 115 -1.51 6.12 16.69
CA ILE A 115 -0.90 7.06 15.73
C ILE A 115 0.03 8.05 16.45
N GLU A 116 -0.39 8.55 17.61
CA GLU A 116 0.38 9.50 18.43
C GLU A 116 1.61 8.86 19.07
N THR A 117 1.53 7.57 19.43
CA THR A 117 2.65 6.81 20.01
C THR A 117 3.57 6.18 18.97
N TYR A 118 3.11 6.06 17.72
CA TYR A 118 3.91 5.52 16.63
C TYR A 118 5.09 6.44 16.30
N THR A 119 6.29 5.89 16.48
CA THR A 119 7.54 6.55 16.12
C THR A 119 8.04 5.97 14.80
N GLN A 120 7.86 6.71 13.71
CA GLN A 120 8.33 6.30 12.39
C GLN A 120 9.86 6.09 12.42
N PRO A 121 10.39 4.99 11.87
CA PRO A 121 11.83 4.79 11.79
C PRO A 121 12.47 5.96 11.03
N SER A 122 13.48 6.58 11.64
CA SER A 122 14.11 7.78 11.08
C SER A 122 14.70 7.49 9.70
N THR A 123 14.10 8.03 8.64
CA THR A 123 14.74 8.12 7.32
C THR A 123 15.84 9.17 7.40
N SER A 124 17.01 8.78 7.92
CA SER A 124 18.12 9.71 8.16
C SER A 124 18.68 10.23 6.83
N VAL A 125 18.38 11.50 6.52
CA VAL A 125 19.01 12.26 5.42
C VAL A 125 20.38 12.84 5.87
N LYS A 126 20.70 12.77 7.17
CA LYS A 126 21.94 13.27 7.79
C LYS A 126 23.23 12.81 7.09
N PRO A 127 23.42 11.54 6.68
CA PRO A 127 24.64 11.14 5.97
C PRO A 127 24.79 11.84 4.61
N LYS A 128 23.69 12.06 3.87
CA LYS A 128 23.71 12.75 2.57
C LYS A 128 23.97 14.26 2.72
N GLN A 129 23.47 14.88 3.79
CA GLN A 129 23.77 16.28 4.12
C GLN A 129 25.23 16.49 4.51
N LYS A 130 25.81 15.58 5.32
CA LYS A 130 27.24 15.60 5.65
C LYS A 130 28.10 15.49 4.39
N LEU A 131 27.74 14.60 3.47
CA LEU A 131 28.44 14.46 2.19
C LEU A 131 28.39 15.76 1.37
N ALA A 132 27.21 16.37 1.22
CA ALA A 132 27.06 17.63 0.50
C ALA A 132 27.92 18.75 1.11
N LEU A 133 28.00 18.82 2.44
CA LEU A 133 28.82 19.81 3.15
C LEU A 133 30.32 19.57 2.95
N ILE A 134 30.76 18.31 2.96
CA ILE A 134 32.15 17.93 2.64
C ILE A 134 32.50 18.31 1.20
N LEU A 135 31.60 18.08 0.24
CA LEU A 135 31.81 18.45 -1.15
C LEU A 135 31.90 19.97 -1.34
N THR A 136 31.09 20.75 -0.64
CA THR A 136 31.19 22.22 -0.62
C THR A 136 32.56 22.66 -0.08
N LEU A 137 33.05 22.04 1.00
CA LEU A 137 34.35 22.37 1.58
C LEU A 137 35.50 22.04 0.61
N LEU A 138 35.43 20.89 -0.07
CA LEU A 138 36.40 20.48 -1.09
C LEU A 138 36.41 21.43 -2.28
N ALA A 139 35.24 21.90 -2.73
CA ALA A 139 35.15 22.87 -3.82
C ALA A 139 35.79 24.22 -3.44
N VAL A 140 35.62 24.69 -2.21
CA VAL A 140 36.26 25.93 -1.73
C VAL A 140 37.79 25.75 -1.66
N LEU A 141 38.27 24.64 -1.10
CA LEU A 141 39.70 24.35 -1.02
C LEU A 141 40.34 24.18 -2.41
N GLY A 142 39.65 23.51 -3.34
CA GLY A 142 40.06 23.37 -4.73
C GLY A 142 40.14 24.71 -5.46
N GLY A 143 39.19 25.62 -5.20
CA GLY A 143 39.21 26.97 -5.74
C GLY A 143 40.39 27.80 -5.24
N ILE A 144 40.69 27.73 -3.94
CA ILE A 144 41.86 28.39 -3.35
C ILE A 144 43.15 27.83 -3.93
N GLY A 145 43.28 26.49 -4.05
CA GLY A 145 44.45 25.85 -4.64
C GLY A 145 44.67 26.22 -6.11
N SER A 146 43.60 26.22 -6.91
CA SER A 146 43.65 26.58 -8.33
C SER A 146 43.99 28.07 -8.52
N TYR A 147 43.51 28.94 -7.63
CA TYR A 147 43.88 30.35 -7.62
C TYR A 147 45.38 30.56 -7.36
N LEU A 148 45.96 29.84 -6.40
CA LEU A 148 47.40 29.92 -6.09
C LEU A 148 48.27 29.40 -7.25
N LEU A 149 47.78 28.42 -8.01
CA LEU A 149 48.46 27.84 -9.17
C LEU A 149 48.17 28.58 -10.48
N GLN A 150 47.35 29.63 -10.46
CA GLN A 150 46.88 30.38 -11.65
C GLN A 150 46.17 29.49 -12.70
N ASP A 151 45.53 28.40 -12.25
CA ASP A 151 44.76 27.51 -13.12
C ASP A 151 43.32 28.01 -13.27
N ALA A 152 43.06 28.73 -14.36
CA ALA A 152 41.74 29.26 -14.68
C ALA A 152 40.67 28.17 -14.85
N VAL A 153 41.03 26.99 -15.36
CA VAL A 153 40.08 25.87 -15.55
C VAL A 153 39.70 25.29 -14.19
N GLY A 154 40.68 25.08 -13.31
CA GLY A 154 40.47 24.63 -11.93
C GLY A 154 39.59 25.59 -11.12
N ILE A 155 39.73 26.91 -11.31
CA ILE A 155 38.87 27.91 -10.66
C ILE A 155 37.42 27.78 -11.13
N VAL A 156 37.17 27.69 -12.44
CA VAL A 156 35.81 27.58 -12.99
C VAL A 156 35.13 26.29 -12.53
N LEU A 157 35.85 25.16 -12.54
CA LEU A 157 35.33 23.88 -12.06
C LEU A 157 35.00 23.91 -10.56
N SER A 158 35.84 24.55 -9.76
CA SER A 158 35.62 24.68 -8.31
C SER A 158 34.40 25.54 -7.99
N VAL A 159 34.20 26.63 -8.72
CA VAL A 159 33.01 27.49 -8.59
C VAL A 159 31.74 26.72 -9.00
N ALA A 160 31.77 26.01 -10.12
CA ALA A 160 30.64 25.20 -10.57
C ALA A 160 30.28 24.10 -9.55
N ALA A 161 31.29 23.39 -9.02
CA ALA A 161 31.11 22.35 -8.01
C ALA A 161 30.52 22.91 -6.70
N PHE A 162 30.93 24.12 -6.29
CA PHE A 162 30.38 24.81 -5.12
C PHE A 162 28.90 25.14 -5.28
N PHE A 163 28.49 25.69 -6.43
CA PHE A 163 27.07 25.99 -6.68
C PHE A 163 26.22 24.72 -6.76
N LEU A 164 26.73 23.67 -7.42
CA LEU A 164 26.07 22.36 -7.49
C LEU A 164 25.88 21.74 -6.10
N SER A 165 26.89 21.79 -5.24
CA SER A 165 26.80 21.24 -3.88
C SER A 165 25.83 22.05 -2.99
N MET A 166 25.80 23.38 -3.14
CA MET A 166 24.83 24.25 -2.46
C MET A 166 23.39 23.99 -2.90
N ILE A 167 23.14 23.85 -4.21
CA ILE A 167 21.81 23.52 -4.75
C ILE A 167 21.38 22.14 -4.23
N TRP A 168 22.27 21.15 -4.28
CA TRP A 168 22.00 19.81 -3.75
C TRP A 168 21.66 19.86 -2.25
N TYR A 169 22.44 20.58 -1.46
CA TYR A 169 22.20 20.74 -0.02
C TYR A 169 20.84 21.40 0.26
N GLY A 170 20.49 22.45 -0.49
CA GLY A 170 19.18 23.10 -0.42
C GLY A 170 18.02 22.15 -0.74
N LEU A 171 18.17 21.33 -1.80
CA LEU A 171 17.18 20.30 -2.16
C LEU A 171 17.02 19.24 -1.05
N LEU A 172 18.11 18.80 -0.42
CA LEU A 172 18.05 17.88 0.72
C LEU A 172 17.32 18.49 1.92
N GLN A 173 17.54 19.78 2.22
CA GLN A 173 16.81 20.47 3.28
C GLN A 173 15.33 20.62 2.95
N LEU A 174 15.00 20.99 1.70
CA LEU A 174 13.63 21.12 1.24
C LEU A 174 12.89 19.78 1.38
N ARG A 175 13.51 18.68 0.94
CA ARG A 175 12.97 17.32 1.08
C ARG A 175 12.72 16.96 2.54
N GLN A 176 13.65 17.28 3.44
CA GLN A 176 13.48 17.02 4.86
C GLN A 176 12.38 17.89 5.50
N TYR A 177 12.26 19.15 5.09
CA TYR A 177 11.20 20.05 5.52
C TYR A 177 9.82 19.54 5.10
N PHE A 178 9.66 19.12 3.85
CA PHE A 178 8.41 18.53 3.35
C PHE A 178 8.11 17.18 4.00
N ALA A 179 9.11 16.31 4.21
CA ALA A 179 8.93 15.06 4.94
C ALA A 179 8.51 15.25 6.40
N ASN A 180 8.84 16.39 7.01
CA ASN A 180 8.50 16.68 8.41
C ASN A 180 7.16 17.41 8.59
N LYS A 181 6.65 18.14 7.59
CA LYS A 181 5.57 19.12 7.83
C LYS A 181 4.13 18.64 7.73
N GLN A 182 3.80 17.60 6.95
CA GLN A 182 2.39 17.21 6.76
C GLN A 182 2.11 15.77 6.27
N PRO A 183 3.03 15.00 5.65
CA PRO A 183 2.71 13.62 5.25
C PRO A 183 2.74 12.64 6.43
N GLN A 184 3.35 13.00 7.57
CA GLN A 184 3.53 12.05 8.68
C GLN A 184 2.22 11.57 9.29
N GLN A 185 1.19 12.41 9.42
CA GLN A 185 -0.04 11.93 10.07
C GLN A 185 -0.81 10.95 9.18
N PHE A 186 -0.96 11.24 7.88
CA PHE A 186 -1.57 10.31 6.92
C PHE A 186 -0.77 9.03 6.75
N GLU A 187 0.56 9.11 6.64
CA GLU A 187 1.43 7.93 6.58
C GLU A 187 1.30 7.08 7.84
N ARG A 188 1.25 7.71 9.02
CA ARG A 188 1.09 6.98 10.29
C ARG A 188 -0.29 6.35 10.41
N THR A 189 -1.36 7.08 10.07
CA THR A 189 -2.71 6.52 10.02
C THR A 189 -2.75 5.33 9.07
N PHE A 190 -2.21 5.46 7.86
CA PHE A 190 -2.17 4.37 6.90
C PHE A 190 -1.40 3.17 7.42
N VAL A 191 -0.21 3.37 8.01
CA VAL A 191 0.60 2.26 8.56
C VAL A 191 -0.11 1.55 9.71
N ILE A 192 -0.69 2.32 10.64
CA ILE A 192 -1.40 1.75 11.78
C ILE A 192 -2.69 1.06 11.34
N SER A 193 -3.47 1.66 10.44
CA SER A 193 -4.65 1.02 9.84
C SER A 193 -4.27 -0.23 9.05
N SER A 194 -3.14 -0.23 8.34
CA SER A 194 -2.63 -1.42 7.63
C SER A 194 -2.28 -2.55 8.59
N TYR A 195 -1.70 -2.22 9.74
CA TYR A 195 -1.40 -3.19 10.79
C TYR A 195 -2.68 -3.86 11.29
N PHE A 196 -3.70 -3.09 11.65
CA PHE A 196 -4.97 -3.64 12.12
C PHE A 196 -5.76 -4.35 11.01
N ALA A 197 -5.71 -3.85 9.77
CA ALA A 197 -6.30 -4.50 8.61
C ALA A 197 -5.71 -5.88 8.34
N LEU A 198 -4.42 -6.09 8.65
CA LEU A 198 -3.78 -7.39 8.51
C LEU A 198 -4.33 -8.40 9.53
N HIS A 199 -4.51 -7.98 10.79
CA HIS A 199 -5.17 -8.82 11.81
C HIS A 199 -6.63 -9.12 11.44
N LEU A 200 -7.33 -8.15 10.86
CA LEU A 200 -8.69 -8.36 10.39
C LEU A 200 -8.74 -9.31 9.19
N ARG A 201 -7.79 -9.20 8.26
CA ARG A 201 -7.66 -10.09 7.10
C ARG A 201 -7.49 -11.53 7.55
N ASP A 202 -6.57 -11.80 8.47
CA ASP A 202 -6.31 -13.17 8.93
C ASP A 202 -7.57 -13.78 9.56
N TYR A 203 -8.32 -12.99 10.34
CA TYR A 203 -9.63 -13.37 10.85
C TYR A 203 -10.66 -13.61 9.73
N ALA A 204 -10.77 -12.69 8.76
CA ALA A 204 -11.74 -12.77 7.67
C ALA A 204 -11.50 -13.96 6.75
N VAL A 205 -10.23 -14.28 6.45
CA VAL A 205 -9.83 -15.45 5.64
C VAL A 205 -10.35 -16.73 6.28
N GLU A 206 -10.15 -16.91 7.58
CA GLU A 206 -10.68 -18.07 8.31
C GLU A 206 -12.20 -18.06 8.37
N ARG A 207 -12.80 -16.90 8.66
CA ARG A 207 -14.25 -16.73 8.87
C ARG A 207 -15.07 -16.93 7.59
N LEU A 208 -14.51 -16.59 6.43
CA LEU A 208 -15.17 -16.64 5.12
C LEU A 208 -14.66 -17.78 4.23
N TYR A 209 -13.67 -18.57 4.66
CA TYR A 209 -12.97 -19.59 3.87
C TYR A 209 -12.38 -19.05 2.55
N LEU A 210 -11.62 -17.95 2.65
CA LEU A 210 -10.96 -17.33 1.49
C LEU A 210 -9.60 -17.99 1.19
N ASP A 211 -9.06 -17.70 0.01
CA ASP A 211 -7.71 -18.10 -0.34
C ASP A 211 -6.69 -17.32 0.51
N HIS A 212 -5.66 -18.02 0.98
CA HIS A 212 -4.54 -17.33 1.64
C HIS A 212 -3.68 -16.63 0.57
N PRO A 213 -3.17 -15.42 0.85
CA PRO A 213 -2.27 -14.73 -0.08
C PRO A 213 -0.96 -15.49 -0.35
N ASP A 214 -0.59 -16.43 0.53
CA ASP A 214 0.63 -17.26 0.40
C ASP A 214 0.37 -18.63 -0.27
N SER A 215 -0.84 -18.92 -0.76
CA SER A 215 -1.18 -20.21 -1.41
C SER A 215 -0.85 -20.30 -2.91
N ALA A 216 -0.05 -19.37 -3.43
CA ALA A 216 0.44 -19.37 -4.82
C ALA A 216 1.78 -20.09 -5.01
#